data_AF-A0AAD3H3Y3-F1
#
_entry.id   AF-A0AAD3H3Y3-F1
#
_cell.length_a   1.000
_cell.length_b   1.000
_cell.length_c   1.000
_cell.angle_alpha   90.00
_cell.angle_beta   90.00
_cell.angle_gamma   90.00
#
_symmetry.space_group_name_H-M   'P 1'
#
loop_
_entity.id
_entity.type
_entity.pdbx_description
1 polymer ?
#
loop_
_entity_poly.entity_id
_entity_poly.type
_entity_poly.pdbx_seq_one_letter_code
_entity_poly.pdbx_strand_id
1 'polypeptide(L)'
;MKLSSVSSIAFAFTSTRKPPPEEVRVVVNKKPTTGHPSYSTEIDPVSGSLTIHSIVPKGIEIQDGLYGKKLVATQKFHEGQVLYVGYAILLDIALSNAEKYFVRLYNHDGTFQTEEIMSTVHSVVDYDKLASDVLHDCIYQDDVAKKKSKRNNSDTSSSPGVFGLGQLPSSPSFPVPSIRQIYGFDAFMNHSCDANTYHPLVSRSSEMMSYQAIAIRDIFPGDEITCDYAFFDYECNGHEIEQCLCGSPKCRGKMMGFQGLSLQEKISILPYCELEIVSTFFRENNDITLLRSEIPPGVDLIVKPNDTHLVATRTFEAAELVFENKSTLIPTHDLSKTYVLECNGKYFLMDNLHHFIHRREYSEAVGFDCFMDHSCCPNTSQVYQDSTTYVVRANHLIQPGDRITMDYTSLDSLERVSFQCNCGSAVCKGLILS
;
A
#
# COMPACT_ATOMS: atom_id res chain seq x y z
N MET A 1 7.60 68.58 63.50
CA MET A 1 7.85 69.81 62.71
C MET A 1 7.95 69.39 61.25
N LYS A 2 6.98 69.79 60.40
CA LYS A 2 7.13 70.76 59.30
C LYS A 2 8.32 70.44 58.37
N LEU A 3 8.03 69.96 57.15
CA LEU A 3 8.08 70.74 55.88
C LEU A 3 9.53 71.19 55.57
N SER A 4 10.14 70.92 54.42
CA SER A 4 9.65 71.01 53.04
C SER A 4 10.79 70.68 52.05
N SER A 5 10.42 70.24 50.84
CA SER A 5 10.98 70.50 49.48
C SER A 5 12.49 70.81 49.33
N VAL A 6 13.21 70.32 48.31
CA VAL A 6 13.14 70.83 46.93
C VAL A 6 13.49 69.76 45.87
N SER A 7 12.73 69.83 44.79
CA SER A 7 12.79 69.18 43.48
C SER A 7 14.09 69.31 42.67
N SER A 8 14.38 68.29 41.85
CA SER A 8 14.81 68.49 40.45
C SER A 8 14.45 67.25 39.60
N ILE A 9 13.59 67.50 38.60
CA ILE A 9 13.11 66.69 37.46
C ILE A 9 14.27 66.70 36.41
N ALA A 10 14.64 65.71 35.59
CA ALA A 10 13.99 64.73 34.70
C ALA A 10 15.11 63.77 34.19
N PHE A 11 14.96 62.69 33.40
CA PHE A 11 13.97 62.31 32.38
C PHE A 11 13.92 60.77 32.27
N ALA A 12 12.75 60.30 31.85
CA ALA A 12 12.33 58.91 31.72
C ALA A 12 13.04 58.11 30.61
N PHE A 13 13.18 56.80 30.84
CA PHE A 13 12.96 55.79 29.80
C PHE A 13 11.92 54.79 30.30
N THR A 14 10.74 54.86 29.70
CA THR A 14 9.66 53.88 29.81
C THR A 14 10.08 52.58 29.12
N SER A 15 10.18 51.48 29.87
CA SER A 15 10.11 50.13 29.31
C SER A 15 8.91 49.44 29.94
N THR A 16 7.80 49.44 29.20
CA THR A 16 6.65 48.60 29.45
C THR A 16 7.08 47.15 29.22
N ARG A 17 7.32 46.41 30.32
CA ARG A 17 7.53 44.96 30.26
C ARG A 17 6.27 44.34 29.66
N LYS A 18 6.38 43.78 28.45
CA LYS A 18 5.38 42.86 27.90
C LYS A 18 5.21 41.69 28.88
N PRO A 19 3.98 41.24 29.16
CA PRO A 19 3.78 39.98 29.87
C PRO A 19 4.35 38.82 29.02
N PRO A 20 4.81 37.73 29.66
CA PRO A 20 5.30 36.56 28.93
C PRO A 20 4.18 36.00 28.03
N PRO A 21 4.53 35.43 26.85
CA PRO A 21 3.54 34.85 25.97
C PRO A 21 2.83 33.69 26.67
N GLU A 22 1.49 33.66 26.52
CA GLU A 22 0.62 32.59 27.02
C GLU A 22 1.17 31.21 26.65
N GLU A 23 1.13 30.31 27.65
CA GLU A 23 1.44 28.90 27.53
C GLU A 23 0.72 28.28 26.32
N VAL A 24 1.48 27.82 25.33
CA VAL A 24 0.96 26.83 24.37
C VAL A 24 0.83 25.50 25.13
N ARG A 25 -0.26 25.37 25.88
CA ARG A 25 -0.73 24.08 26.38
C ARG A 25 -1.34 23.30 25.23
N VAL A 26 -0.55 22.50 24.53
CA VAL A 26 -1.13 21.36 23.80
C VAL A 26 -1.33 20.24 24.83
N VAL A 27 -2.39 20.38 25.59
CA VAL A 27 -2.90 19.32 26.45
C VAL A 27 -3.89 18.53 25.60
N VAL A 28 -3.44 17.46 24.96
CA VAL A 28 -4.36 16.42 24.48
C VAL A 28 -4.67 15.50 25.66
N ASN A 29 -5.39 16.03 26.66
CA ASN A 29 -5.80 15.25 27.82
C ASN A 29 -6.93 14.28 27.43
N LYS A 30 -6.69 13.00 27.69
CA LYS A 30 -7.32 12.30 28.82
C LYS A 30 -6.46 11.09 29.17
N LYS A 31 -6.23 10.85 30.47
CA LYS A 31 -5.89 9.50 30.96
C LYS A 31 -6.86 8.50 30.32
N PRO A 32 -6.42 7.27 29.97
CA PRO A 32 -7.32 6.27 29.41
C PRO A 32 -8.48 6.02 30.39
N THR A 33 -9.62 6.61 30.12
CA THR A 33 -10.89 6.31 30.77
C THR A 33 -11.63 5.39 29.82
N THR A 34 -12.22 4.32 30.35
CA THR A 34 -13.03 3.35 29.62
C THR A 34 -13.96 4.05 28.61
N GLY A 35 -13.58 4.07 27.33
CA GLY A 35 -14.39 4.63 26.24
C GLY A 35 -13.74 5.66 25.29
N HIS A 36 -12.48 6.11 25.47
CA HIS A 36 -11.77 7.01 24.53
C HIS A 36 -10.27 6.63 24.44
N PRO A 37 -9.55 7.02 23.35
CA PRO A 37 -8.68 6.15 22.55
C PRO A 37 -7.62 5.38 23.35
N SER A 38 -7.25 4.21 22.85
CA SER A 38 -6.21 3.29 23.34
C SER A 38 -4.79 3.89 23.42
N TYR A 39 -4.68 5.22 23.28
CA TYR A 39 -3.47 5.96 23.00
C TYR A 39 -3.58 7.42 23.51
N SER A 40 -2.61 7.89 24.30
CA SER A 40 -2.48 9.31 24.67
C SER A 40 -1.02 9.74 24.84
N THR A 41 -0.75 11.05 24.77
CA THR A 41 0.60 11.61 24.80
C THR A 41 0.80 12.64 25.88
N GLU A 42 1.99 12.65 26.47
CA GLU A 42 2.46 13.66 27.42
C GLU A 42 3.82 14.16 26.94
N ILE A 43 3.98 15.48 26.80
CA ILE A 43 5.28 16.11 26.53
C ILE A 43 5.68 16.90 27.77
N ASP A 44 6.83 16.58 28.35
CA ASP A 44 7.40 17.35 29.45
C ASP A 44 7.83 18.73 28.95
N PRO A 45 7.24 19.83 29.46
CA PRO A 45 7.51 21.18 28.96
C PRO A 45 8.92 21.70 29.31
N VAL A 46 9.62 21.06 30.25
CA VAL A 46 10.96 21.45 30.69
C VAL A 46 12.03 20.63 29.98
N SER A 47 11.87 19.30 29.94
CA SER A 47 12.85 18.41 29.30
C SER A 47 12.59 18.19 27.81
N GLY A 48 11.38 18.50 27.31
CA GLY A 48 10.95 18.18 25.95
C GLY A 48 10.70 16.67 25.74
N SER A 49 10.71 15.87 26.81
CA SER A 49 10.56 14.42 26.72
C SER A 49 9.14 14.01 26.35
N LEU A 50 9.00 13.15 25.34
CA LEU A 50 7.74 12.57 24.92
C LEU A 50 7.48 11.25 25.67
N THR A 51 6.29 11.13 26.27
CA THR A 51 5.74 9.89 26.83
C THR A 51 4.46 9.51 26.11
N ILE A 52 4.39 8.26 25.67
CA ILE A 52 3.23 7.67 25.02
C ILE A 52 2.59 6.70 26.00
N HIS A 53 1.30 6.85 26.23
CA HIS A 53 0.50 5.93 27.02
C HIS A 53 -0.24 5.03 26.04
N SER A 54 0.02 3.72 26.11
CA SER A 54 -0.50 2.76 25.15
C SER A 54 -1.13 1.56 25.84
N ILE A 55 -2.36 1.23 25.45
CA ILE A 55 -3.06 0.04 25.94
C ILE A 55 -2.76 -1.13 24.99
N VAL A 56 -2.21 -2.21 25.53
CA VAL A 56 -2.06 -3.48 24.82
C VAL A 56 -3.45 -4.08 24.56
N PRO A 57 -3.84 -4.32 23.31
CA PRO A 57 -5.17 -4.85 22.98
C PRO A 57 -5.41 -6.24 23.58
N LYS A 58 -6.68 -6.55 23.87
CA LYS A 58 -7.06 -7.89 24.28
C LYS A 58 -6.69 -8.90 23.19
N GLY A 59 -6.12 -10.03 23.59
CA GLY A 59 -5.69 -11.07 22.65
C GLY A 59 -4.24 -10.91 22.18
N ILE A 60 -3.52 -9.89 22.67
CA ILE A 60 -2.11 -9.62 22.37
C ILE A 60 -1.37 -9.46 23.70
N GLU A 61 -0.13 -9.94 23.76
CA GLU A 61 0.79 -9.65 24.85
C GLU A 61 2.18 -9.31 24.30
N ILE A 62 2.96 -8.59 25.10
CA ILE A 62 4.36 -8.29 24.80
C ILE A 62 5.23 -9.27 25.58
N GLN A 63 6.06 -10.04 24.88
CA GLN A 63 7.01 -10.97 25.48
C GLN A 63 8.44 -10.59 25.13
N ASP A 64 9.40 -10.98 25.96
CA ASP A 64 10.81 -10.94 25.58
C ASP A 64 11.12 -12.07 24.57
N GLY A 65 11.86 -11.73 23.52
CA GLY A 65 12.31 -12.63 22.47
C GLY A 65 13.82 -12.56 22.29
N LEU A 66 14.34 -13.32 21.32
CA LEU A 66 15.76 -13.43 21.06
C LEU A 66 16.41 -12.10 20.64
N TYR A 67 15.65 -11.23 19.96
CA TYR A 67 16.13 -9.98 19.36
C TYR A 67 15.51 -8.74 20.01
N GLY A 68 14.96 -8.88 21.21
CA GLY A 68 14.18 -7.84 21.88
C GLY A 68 12.74 -8.30 22.11
N LYS A 69 11.87 -7.35 22.43
CA LYS A 69 10.46 -7.64 22.67
C LYS A 69 9.75 -8.02 21.38
N LYS A 70 8.63 -8.72 21.53
CA LYS A 70 7.77 -9.16 20.43
C LYS A 70 6.31 -9.14 20.84
N LEU A 71 5.42 -8.98 19.87
CA LEU A 71 3.99 -9.17 20.05
C LEU A 71 3.62 -10.63 19.85
N VAL A 72 2.89 -11.21 20.80
CA VAL A 72 2.43 -12.59 20.75
C VAL A 72 0.92 -12.63 20.87
N ALA A 73 0.27 -13.42 20.02
CA ALA A 73 -1.16 -13.64 20.11
C ALA A 73 -1.49 -14.51 21.33
N THR A 74 -2.43 -14.08 22.16
CA THR A 74 -2.96 -14.87 23.30
C THR A 74 -4.31 -15.50 22.99
N GLN A 75 -4.86 -15.22 21.82
CA GLN A 75 -6.09 -15.82 21.29
C GLN A 75 -5.94 -16.10 19.80
N LYS A 76 -6.86 -16.87 19.22
CA LYS A 76 -6.92 -17.07 17.77
C LYS A 76 -7.46 -15.81 17.09
N PHE A 77 -6.80 -15.38 16.02
CA PHE A 77 -7.33 -14.43 15.04
C PHE A 77 -7.54 -15.15 13.72
N HIS A 78 -8.70 -14.95 13.09
CA HIS A 78 -9.00 -15.53 11.79
C HIS A 78 -8.41 -14.68 10.67
N GLU A 79 -8.10 -15.30 9.52
CA GLU A 79 -7.79 -14.56 8.30
C GLU A 79 -8.84 -13.46 8.01
N GLY A 80 -8.37 -12.25 7.69
CA GLY A 80 -9.19 -11.05 7.47
C GLY A 80 -9.71 -10.38 8.75
N GLN A 81 -9.46 -10.94 9.94
CA GLN A 81 -9.88 -10.32 11.19
C GLN A 81 -9.00 -9.13 11.55
N VAL A 82 -9.62 -8.03 11.99
CA VAL A 82 -8.92 -6.90 12.62
C VAL A 82 -8.47 -7.31 14.03
N LEU A 83 -7.15 -7.26 14.28
CA LEU A 83 -6.56 -7.51 15.59
C LEU A 83 -6.75 -6.30 16.51
N TYR A 84 -6.44 -5.11 15.98
CA TYR A 84 -6.56 -3.84 16.69
C TYR A 84 -6.60 -2.65 15.72
N VAL A 85 -6.99 -1.48 16.24
CA VAL A 85 -6.81 -0.18 15.59
C VAL A 85 -5.63 0.51 16.28
N GLY A 86 -4.57 0.75 15.53
CA GLY A 86 -3.36 1.40 16.00
C GLY A 86 -3.37 2.90 15.74
N TYR A 87 -2.52 3.62 16.47
CA TYR A 87 -2.35 5.06 16.34
C TYR A 87 -0.86 5.38 16.41
N ALA A 88 -0.40 6.22 15.49
CA ALA A 88 0.95 6.76 15.50
C ALA A 88 0.91 8.29 15.49
N ILE A 89 1.77 8.91 16.28
CA ILE A 89 1.95 10.36 16.29
C ILE A 89 2.90 10.73 15.16
N LEU A 90 2.61 11.83 14.49
CA LEU A 90 3.53 12.45 13.55
C LEU A 90 4.33 13.52 14.30
N LEU A 91 5.56 13.17 14.72
CA LEU A 91 6.43 14.04 15.48
C LEU A 91 7.48 14.68 14.59
N ASP A 92 7.57 16.00 14.59
CA ASP A 92 8.68 16.72 13.98
C ASP A 92 9.93 16.68 14.89
N ILE A 93 10.88 15.79 14.57
CA ILE A 93 12.13 15.64 15.34
C ILE A 93 13.09 16.82 15.16
N ALA A 94 12.84 17.76 14.25
CA ALA A 94 13.58 19.02 14.24
C ALA A 94 13.13 19.95 15.39
N LEU A 95 11.93 19.72 15.94
CA LEU A 95 11.37 20.47 17.06
C LEU A 95 11.61 19.79 18.41
N SER A 96 11.87 18.48 18.42
CA SER A 96 12.22 17.73 19.63
C SER A 96 13.67 17.25 19.57
N ASN A 97 14.53 17.68 20.50
CA ASN A 97 15.88 17.10 20.69
C ASN A 97 15.84 15.62 21.20
N ALA A 98 14.72 14.92 21.00
CA ALA A 98 14.43 13.64 21.59
C ALA A 98 14.85 12.51 20.64
N GLU A 99 16.07 11.99 20.79
CA GLU A 99 16.48 10.70 20.20
C GLU A 99 15.71 9.51 20.81
N LYS A 100 15.03 9.76 21.94
CA LYS A 100 14.31 8.76 22.73
C LYS A 100 12.98 9.28 23.25
N TYR A 101 12.01 8.39 23.37
CA TYR A 101 10.70 8.64 23.96
C TYR A 101 10.34 7.51 24.94
N PHE A 102 9.44 7.78 25.87
CA PHE A 102 8.96 6.79 26.82
C PHE A 102 7.64 6.18 26.32
N VAL A 103 7.45 4.89 26.52
CA VAL A 103 6.18 4.19 26.28
C VAL A 103 5.72 3.55 27.57
N ARG A 104 4.65 4.10 28.15
CA ARG A 104 3.93 3.53 29.28
C ARG A 104 2.90 2.55 28.77
N LEU A 105 3.08 1.29 29.12
CA LEU A 105 2.24 0.18 28.71
C LEU A 105 1.19 -0.12 29.78
N TYR A 106 -0.04 -0.32 29.30
CA TYR A 106 -1.18 -0.70 30.12
C TYR A 106 -1.80 -1.97 29.54
N ASN A 107 -2.27 -2.86 30.39
CA ASN A 107 -3.09 -3.98 29.97
C ASN A 107 -4.42 -3.50 29.37
N HIS A 108 -5.12 -4.37 28.67
CA HIS A 108 -6.43 -4.08 28.06
C HIS A 108 -7.51 -3.59 29.05
N ASP A 109 -7.35 -3.86 30.35
CA ASP A 109 -8.22 -3.38 31.45
C ASP A 109 -7.79 -2.00 32.01
N GLY A 110 -6.72 -1.42 31.48
CA GLY A 110 -6.15 -0.14 31.91
C GLY A 110 -5.16 -0.23 33.06
N THR A 111 -4.82 -1.43 33.54
CA THR A 111 -3.81 -1.60 34.60
C THR A 111 -2.40 -1.33 34.07
N PHE A 112 -1.61 -0.52 34.77
CA PHE A 112 -0.24 -0.21 34.39
C PHE A 112 0.65 -1.47 34.44
N GLN A 113 1.45 -1.68 33.40
CA GLN A 113 2.34 -2.83 33.27
C GLN A 113 3.80 -2.43 33.45
N THR A 114 4.31 -1.56 32.56
CA THR A 114 5.73 -1.15 32.55
C THR A 114 5.90 0.18 31.81
N GLU A 115 7.08 0.78 31.92
CA GLU A 115 7.53 1.92 31.13
C GLU A 115 8.81 1.51 30.39
N GLU A 116 8.82 1.69 29.07
CA GLU A 116 9.92 1.34 28.20
C GLU A 116 10.52 2.61 27.57
N ILE A 117 11.84 2.62 27.38
CA ILE A 117 12.52 3.71 26.68
C ILE A 117 12.78 3.27 25.25
N MET A 118 12.16 3.96 24.30
CA MET A 118 12.28 3.68 22.88
C MET A 118 13.14 4.73 22.18
N SER A 119 13.73 4.35 21.06
CA SER A 119 14.50 5.25 20.20
C SER A 119 13.68 5.65 18.98
N THR A 120 13.85 6.89 18.50
CA THR A 120 13.28 7.35 17.23
C THR A 120 13.82 6.61 16.00
N VAL A 121 14.85 5.77 16.13
CA VAL A 121 15.26 4.85 15.05
C VAL A 121 14.15 3.84 14.72
N HIS A 122 13.25 3.52 15.66
CA HIS A 122 12.10 2.64 15.45
C HIS A 122 10.89 3.38 14.86
N SER A 123 11.10 4.56 14.25
CA SER A 123 10.04 5.37 13.65
C SER A 123 10.27 5.56 12.16
N VAL A 124 9.22 5.44 11.36
CA VAL A 124 9.26 5.46 9.88
C VAL A 124 9.35 6.89 9.35
N VAL A 125 10.11 7.11 8.26
CA VAL A 125 10.50 8.45 7.72
C VAL A 125 10.00 8.70 6.30
N ASP A 126 8.71 8.54 6.02
CA ASP A 126 8.32 8.39 4.60
C ASP A 126 7.32 9.42 4.05
N TYR A 127 7.09 10.54 4.74
CA TYR A 127 6.07 11.48 4.27
C TYR A 127 6.60 12.85 3.93
N ASP A 128 6.66 13.12 2.62
CA ASP A 128 6.67 14.46 2.08
C ASP A 128 5.31 15.13 2.32
N LYS A 129 5.33 16.34 2.88
CA LYS A 129 4.12 17.17 3.13
C LYS A 129 3.23 17.38 1.89
N LEU A 130 3.71 17.08 0.68
CA LEU A 130 2.97 17.22 -0.57
C LEU A 130 1.99 16.07 -0.86
N ALA A 131 2.18 14.88 -0.26
CA ALA A 131 1.30 13.74 -0.49
C ALA A 131 -0.04 13.83 0.27
N SER A 132 -0.09 14.59 1.36
CA SER A 132 -1.31 14.74 2.18
C SER A 132 -2.44 15.49 1.47
N ASP A 133 -2.12 16.36 0.51
CA ASP A 133 -3.12 17.17 -0.19
C ASP A 133 -3.84 16.39 -1.29
N VAL A 134 -3.26 15.28 -1.78
CA VAL A 134 -3.85 14.43 -2.83
C VAL A 134 -4.78 13.36 -2.25
N LEU A 135 -4.49 12.86 -1.04
CA LEU A 135 -5.26 11.80 -0.39
C LEU A 135 -6.60 12.27 0.20
N HIS A 136 -6.77 13.58 0.45
CA HIS A 136 -8.05 14.10 0.98
C HIS A 136 -9.19 14.04 -0.04
N ASP A 137 -8.89 14.10 -1.34
CA ASP A 137 -9.91 14.09 -2.40
C ASP A 137 -10.33 12.68 -2.83
N CYS A 138 -9.51 11.65 -2.62
CA CYS A 138 -9.81 10.29 -3.08
C CYS A 138 -10.63 9.44 -2.09
N ILE A 139 -10.76 9.83 -0.83
CA ILE A 139 -11.42 9.00 0.21
C ILE A 139 -12.94 9.30 0.33
N TYR A 140 -13.48 10.30 -0.37
CA TYR A 140 -14.88 10.74 -0.18
C TYR A 140 -15.72 11.06 -1.45
N GLN A 141 -15.24 10.80 -2.67
CA GLN A 141 -15.97 11.19 -3.89
C GLN A 141 -16.67 10.09 -4.70
N ASP A 142 -16.71 8.83 -4.24
CA ASP A 142 -17.38 7.78 -5.02
C ASP A 142 -18.91 7.67 -4.85
N ASP A 143 -19.57 8.60 -4.15
CA ASP A 143 -21.04 8.56 -4.01
C ASP A 143 -21.83 9.79 -4.52
N VAL A 144 -21.20 10.85 -5.04
CA VAL A 144 -21.97 12.01 -5.55
C VAL A 144 -21.32 12.70 -6.75
N ALA A 145 -21.39 12.09 -7.94
CA ALA A 145 -21.22 12.87 -9.19
C ALA A 145 -21.89 12.25 -10.43
N LYS A 146 -23.21 12.02 -10.39
CA LYS A 146 -24.01 12.07 -11.64
C LYS A 146 -24.29 13.53 -12.01
N LYS A 147 -23.83 13.92 -13.21
CA LYS A 147 -24.20 15.10 -14.02
C LYS A 147 -23.55 16.45 -13.64
N LYS A 148 -22.60 16.91 -14.46
CA LYS A 148 -22.84 17.85 -15.59
C LYS A 148 -21.54 18.33 -16.23
N SER A 149 -21.55 18.26 -17.57
CA SER A 149 -20.60 18.88 -18.50
C SER A 149 -20.55 20.41 -18.41
N LYS A 150 -19.38 21.01 -18.68
CA LYS A 150 -19.09 21.80 -19.92
C LYS A 150 -17.74 22.53 -19.83
N ARG A 151 -16.93 22.33 -20.90
CA ARG A 151 -16.08 23.28 -21.64
C ARG A 151 -15.40 24.44 -20.89
N ASN A 152 -14.08 24.58 -21.11
CA ASN A 152 -13.57 25.58 -22.07
C ASN A 152 -12.12 25.32 -22.51
N ASN A 153 -11.88 25.58 -23.80
CA ASN A 153 -10.60 25.67 -24.50
C ASN A 153 -9.80 26.90 -24.05
N SER A 154 -8.47 26.80 -24.13
CA SER A 154 -7.68 27.76 -24.91
C SER A 154 -6.27 27.23 -25.18
N ASP A 155 -5.96 27.12 -26.47
CA ASP A 155 -4.63 26.96 -27.05
C ASP A 155 -3.67 28.07 -26.61
N THR A 156 -2.37 27.76 -26.53
CA THR A 156 -1.37 28.48 -27.34
C THR A 156 -0.07 27.68 -27.45
N SER A 157 0.40 27.62 -28.69
CA SER A 157 1.63 27.02 -29.19
C SER A 157 2.84 27.96 -29.06
N SER A 158 4.02 27.43 -28.73
CA SER A 158 5.30 27.91 -29.29
C SER A 158 6.45 26.92 -29.07
N SER A 159 7.17 26.64 -30.16
CA SER A 159 8.33 25.75 -30.29
C SER A 159 9.65 26.48 -29.91
N PRO A 160 10.80 25.76 -29.80
CA PRO A 160 11.81 26.03 -28.78
C PRO A 160 12.99 26.89 -29.26
N GLY A 161 13.54 27.69 -28.34
CA GLY A 161 14.81 28.40 -28.50
C GLY A 161 15.97 27.64 -27.87
N VAL A 162 17.00 27.38 -28.67
CA VAL A 162 18.29 26.80 -28.28
C VAL A 162 19.14 27.84 -27.54
N PHE A 163 19.55 27.56 -26.30
CA PHE A 163 20.64 28.28 -25.63
C PHE A 163 21.44 27.39 -24.66
N GLY A 164 22.75 27.31 -24.92
CA GLY A 164 23.82 27.37 -23.89
C GLY A 164 24.11 26.13 -23.04
N LEU A 165 25.22 25.45 -23.36
CA LEU A 165 25.96 24.58 -22.44
C LEU A 165 26.45 25.38 -21.22
N GLY A 166 25.70 25.35 -20.13
CA GLY A 166 26.07 25.84 -18.80
C GLY A 166 26.02 24.69 -17.80
N GLN A 167 27.01 24.61 -16.92
CA GLN A 167 27.15 23.59 -15.88
C GLN A 167 25.85 23.38 -15.09
N LEU A 168 25.44 22.12 -14.94
CA LEU A 168 24.34 21.70 -14.07
C LEU A 168 24.61 22.21 -12.64
N PRO A 169 23.73 23.05 -12.05
CA PRO A 169 23.81 23.31 -10.63
C PRO A 169 23.52 22.00 -9.89
N SER A 170 24.35 21.69 -8.90
CA SER A 170 24.11 20.63 -7.92
C SER A 170 22.66 20.71 -7.44
N SER A 171 21.96 19.58 -7.50
CA SER A 171 20.58 19.40 -7.06
C SER A 171 20.35 20.14 -5.73
N PRO A 172 19.27 20.92 -5.57
CA PRO A 172 18.91 21.42 -4.26
C PRO A 172 18.69 20.20 -3.36
N SER A 173 19.47 20.09 -2.29
CA SER A 173 19.23 19.14 -1.22
C SER A 173 17.86 19.47 -0.63
N PHE A 174 16.83 18.71 -0.99
CA PHE A 174 15.55 18.79 -0.32
C PHE A 174 15.79 18.52 1.18
N PRO A 175 15.22 19.31 2.10
CA PRO A 175 15.34 19.03 3.52
C PRO A 175 14.71 17.66 3.78
N VAL A 176 15.51 16.74 4.34
CA VAL A 176 15.05 15.42 4.76
C VAL A 176 13.81 15.60 5.63
N PRO A 177 12.70 14.87 5.38
CA PRO A 177 11.50 14.97 6.22
C PRO A 177 11.87 14.77 7.69
N SER A 178 11.60 15.80 8.51
CA SER A 178 11.84 15.77 9.95
C SER A 178 10.67 15.15 10.71
N ILE A 179 9.61 14.74 10.03
CA ILE A 179 8.46 14.09 10.67
C ILE A 179 8.75 12.59 10.82
N ARG A 180 8.40 12.03 11.98
CA ARG A 180 8.56 10.64 12.36
C ARG A 180 7.25 10.06 12.87
N GLN A 181 6.95 8.82 12.48
CA GLN A 181 5.80 8.07 13.01
C GLN A 181 6.17 7.40 14.34
N ILE A 182 5.66 7.90 15.45
CA ILE A 182 5.95 7.36 16.78
C ILE A 182 4.82 6.45 17.25
N TYR A 183 5.17 5.20 17.53
CA TYR A 183 4.25 4.11 17.85
C TYR A 183 4.14 3.84 19.35
N GLY A 184 3.10 3.10 19.74
CA GLY A 184 2.83 2.73 21.13
C GLY A 184 3.31 1.31 21.43
N PHE A 185 2.39 0.47 21.91
CA PHE A 185 2.66 -0.95 22.16
C PHE A 185 3.09 -1.71 20.90
N ASP A 186 2.67 -1.27 19.72
CA ASP A 186 2.96 -1.90 18.44
C ASP A 186 4.33 -1.54 17.86
N ALA A 187 5.06 -0.65 18.52
CA ALA A 187 6.48 -0.43 18.28
C ALA A 187 7.35 -1.67 18.57
N PHE A 188 6.81 -2.67 19.29
CA PHE A 188 7.44 -3.97 19.55
C PHE A 188 7.08 -5.04 18.51
N MET A 189 6.38 -4.68 17.43
CA MET A 189 6.09 -5.62 16.35
C MET A 189 7.35 -5.88 15.54
N ASN A 190 7.69 -7.15 15.35
CA ASN A 190 8.87 -7.53 14.59
C ASN A 190 8.58 -7.73 13.11
N HIS A 191 9.63 -7.56 12.31
CA HIS A 191 9.62 -7.86 10.90
C HIS A 191 9.55 -9.38 10.62
N SER A 192 8.75 -9.76 9.64
CA SER A 192 8.88 -11.04 8.93
C SER A 192 8.71 -10.85 7.42
N CYS A 193 9.56 -11.48 6.61
CA CYS A 193 9.40 -11.49 5.14
C CYS A 193 8.18 -12.32 4.69
N ASP A 194 7.62 -13.14 5.57
CA ASP A 194 6.32 -13.79 5.41
C ASP A 194 5.49 -13.38 6.63
N ALA A 195 5.07 -12.12 6.63
CA ALA A 195 4.29 -11.51 7.70
C ALA A 195 2.89 -12.13 7.82
N ASN A 196 2.32 -12.09 9.02
CA ASN A 196 0.95 -12.56 9.26
C ASN A 196 -0.06 -11.42 9.44
N THR A 197 0.38 -10.16 9.45
CA THR A 197 -0.50 -8.99 9.44
C THR A 197 -0.09 -7.95 8.39
N TYR A 198 -1.07 -7.18 7.91
CA TYR A 198 -0.88 -5.96 7.12
C TYR A 198 -1.63 -4.78 7.76
N HIS A 199 -1.22 -3.56 7.42
CA HIS A 199 -1.56 -2.36 8.19
C HIS A 199 -2.15 -1.23 7.33
N PRO A 200 -3.38 -1.38 6.78
CA PRO A 200 -3.95 -0.34 5.95
C PRO A 200 -4.24 0.93 6.77
N LEU A 201 -3.87 2.07 6.20
CA LEU A 201 -4.17 3.39 6.74
C LEU A 201 -5.69 3.62 6.79
N VAL A 202 -6.21 4.04 7.94
CA VAL A 202 -7.61 4.41 8.14
C VAL A 202 -7.80 5.92 8.01
N SER A 203 -6.96 6.70 8.67
CA SER A 203 -6.97 8.16 8.55
C SER A 203 -5.63 8.76 8.94
N ARG A 204 -5.34 9.95 8.39
CA ARG A 204 -4.13 10.72 8.67
C ARG A 204 -4.51 12.20 8.81
N SER A 205 -3.97 12.84 9.84
CA SER A 205 -3.97 14.30 10.03
C SER A 205 -2.53 14.82 10.06
N SER A 206 -2.34 16.11 10.31
CA SER A 206 -1.01 16.70 10.49
C SER A 206 -0.28 16.23 11.76
N GLU A 207 -1.00 15.62 12.71
CA GLU A 207 -0.48 15.30 14.05
C GLU A 207 -0.50 13.80 14.35
N MET A 208 -1.39 13.04 13.69
CA MET A 208 -1.63 11.65 14.03
C MET A 208 -2.08 10.86 12.80
N MET A 209 -1.80 9.57 12.79
CA MET A 209 -2.41 8.61 11.89
C MET A 209 -3.02 7.44 12.65
N SER A 210 -3.99 6.79 12.02
CA SER A 210 -4.61 5.56 12.50
C SER A 210 -4.63 4.53 11.39
N TYR A 211 -4.49 3.27 11.77
CA TYR A 211 -4.44 2.11 10.86
C TYR A 211 -5.07 0.91 11.56
N GLN A 212 -5.45 -0.09 10.78
CA GLN A 212 -5.87 -1.39 11.31
C GLN A 212 -4.72 -2.37 11.21
N ALA A 213 -4.53 -3.24 12.19
CA ALA A 213 -3.74 -4.46 11.98
C ALA A 213 -4.70 -5.58 11.60
N ILE A 214 -4.57 -6.12 10.39
CA ILE A 214 -5.48 -7.16 9.85
C ILE A 214 -4.68 -8.44 9.60
N ALA A 215 -5.23 -9.56 10.03
CA ALA A 215 -4.65 -10.89 9.80
C ALA A 215 -4.64 -11.25 8.31
N ILE A 216 -3.47 -11.57 7.75
CA ILE A 216 -3.31 -12.10 6.37
C ILE A 216 -3.67 -13.60 6.31
N ARG A 217 -3.59 -14.28 7.45
CA ARG A 217 -3.89 -15.71 7.63
C ARG A 217 -4.31 -15.95 9.07
N ASP A 218 -4.83 -17.14 9.37
CA ASP A 218 -5.09 -17.54 10.76
C ASP A 218 -3.82 -17.39 11.63
N ILE A 219 -3.95 -16.72 12.79
CA ILE A 219 -2.92 -16.54 13.81
C ILE A 219 -3.38 -17.25 15.07
N PHE A 220 -2.60 -18.20 15.58
CA PHE A 220 -2.95 -19.01 16.74
C PHE A 220 -2.33 -18.46 18.03
N PRO A 221 -2.89 -18.81 19.22
CA PRO A 221 -2.26 -18.47 20.48
C PRO A 221 -0.81 -18.99 20.55
N GLY A 222 0.12 -18.12 20.92
CA GLY A 222 1.56 -18.38 20.95
C GLY A 222 2.30 -17.97 19.67
N ASP A 223 1.59 -17.70 18.58
CA ASP A 223 2.21 -17.17 17.36
C ASP A 223 2.68 -15.73 17.58
N GLU A 224 3.84 -15.41 17.03
CA GLU A 224 4.34 -14.03 16.98
C GLU A 224 3.57 -13.25 15.91
N ILE A 225 3.08 -12.06 16.28
CA ILE A 225 2.44 -11.13 15.36
C ILE A 225 3.54 -10.31 14.69
N THR A 226 3.60 -10.37 13.36
CA THR A 226 4.70 -9.81 12.56
C THR A 226 4.18 -9.04 11.36
N CYS A 227 4.90 -7.99 10.98
CA CYS A 227 4.62 -7.21 9.78
C CYS A 227 5.79 -7.24 8.79
N ASP A 228 5.49 -6.96 7.53
CA ASP A 228 6.51 -6.73 6.53
C ASP A 228 6.73 -5.21 6.45
N TYR A 229 7.95 -4.74 6.77
CA TYR A 229 8.23 -3.31 6.78
C TYR A 229 8.10 -2.70 5.38
N ALA A 230 8.29 -3.50 4.33
CA ALA A 230 8.08 -3.06 2.95
C ALA A 230 6.62 -2.66 2.65
N PHE A 231 5.66 -2.99 3.51
CA PHE A 231 4.26 -2.60 3.29
C PHE A 231 4.05 -1.10 3.45
N PHE A 232 4.84 -0.42 4.28
CA PHE A 232 4.64 1.00 4.60
C PHE A 232 5.91 1.84 4.54
N ASP A 233 7.04 1.22 4.17
CA ASP A 233 8.35 1.85 4.14
C ASP A 233 9.03 1.65 2.78
N TYR A 234 9.24 2.74 2.05
CA TYR A 234 9.78 2.75 0.69
C TYR A 234 11.30 2.60 0.68
N GLU A 235 12.03 3.38 1.50
CA GLU A 235 13.51 3.41 1.49
C GLU A 235 14.14 2.87 2.77
N CYS A 236 13.36 2.63 3.82
CA CYS A 236 13.78 2.10 5.12
C CYS A 236 14.80 2.96 5.85
N ASN A 237 14.62 4.28 5.72
CA ASN A 237 15.46 5.37 6.21
C ASN A 237 15.88 5.27 7.69
N GLY A 238 16.89 4.44 7.99
CA GLY A 238 17.47 4.23 9.32
C GLY A 238 16.96 3.01 10.08
N HIS A 239 16.13 2.14 9.49
CA HIS A 239 15.66 0.89 10.11
C HIS A 239 15.98 -0.33 9.23
N GLU A 240 16.99 -0.18 8.37
CA GLU A 240 17.46 -1.22 7.47
C GLU A 240 17.92 -2.46 8.25
N ILE A 241 17.51 -3.63 7.79
CA ILE A 241 17.91 -4.91 8.35
C ILE A 241 18.90 -5.55 7.37
N GLU A 242 20.20 -5.35 7.59
CA GLU A 242 21.27 -5.93 6.76
C GLU A 242 21.33 -7.46 6.83
N GLN A 243 20.90 -8.03 7.96
CA GLN A 243 20.79 -9.47 8.16
C GLN A 243 19.43 -9.81 8.79
N CYS A 244 18.50 -10.23 7.95
CA CYS A 244 17.16 -10.60 8.39
C CYS A 244 17.16 -11.96 9.10
N LEU A 245 16.65 -11.97 10.34
CA LEU A 245 16.61 -13.14 11.21
C LEU A 245 15.17 -13.61 11.49
N CYS A 246 14.22 -13.30 10.59
CA CYS A 246 12.80 -13.63 10.77
C CYS A 246 12.49 -15.14 10.76
N GLY A 247 13.41 -15.99 10.28
CA GLY A 247 13.25 -17.44 10.26
C GLY A 247 12.26 -17.97 9.19
N SER A 248 11.64 -17.10 8.40
CA SER A 248 10.73 -17.51 7.32
C SER A 248 11.47 -18.28 6.21
N PRO A 249 10.87 -19.34 5.62
CA PRO A 249 11.39 -19.97 4.42
C PRO A 249 11.38 -19.04 3.19
N LYS A 250 10.61 -17.94 3.25
CA LYS A 250 10.59 -16.87 2.25
C LYS A 250 11.45 -15.67 2.67
N CYS A 251 12.40 -15.85 3.58
CA CYS A 251 13.27 -14.77 4.03
C CYS A 251 14.04 -14.17 2.85
N ARG A 252 13.98 -12.84 2.71
CA ARG A 252 14.70 -12.07 1.68
C ARG A 252 16.17 -11.83 2.02
N GLY A 253 16.62 -12.28 3.19
CA GLY A 253 17.98 -12.12 3.70
C GLY A 253 18.28 -10.72 4.26
N LYS A 254 17.65 -9.68 3.72
CA LYS A 254 17.74 -8.28 4.18
C LYS A 254 16.42 -7.53 3.97
N MET A 255 16.24 -6.41 4.66
CA MET A 255 15.09 -5.49 4.52
C MET A 255 15.62 -4.06 4.34
N MET A 256 15.52 -3.51 3.14
CA MET A 256 16.01 -2.18 2.75
C MET A 256 14.88 -1.28 2.19
N GLY A 257 13.67 -1.45 2.72
CA GLY A 257 12.45 -0.82 2.19
C GLY A 257 11.89 -1.51 0.95
N PHE A 258 10.72 -1.06 0.51
CA PHE A 258 10.04 -1.52 -0.70
C PHE A 258 10.92 -1.33 -1.94
N GLN A 259 11.64 -0.21 -2.05
CA GLN A 259 12.51 0.13 -3.16
C GLN A 259 13.59 -0.94 -3.38
N GLY A 260 14.14 -1.49 -2.29
CA GLY A 260 15.18 -2.51 -2.29
C GLY A 260 14.76 -3.90 -2.74
N LEU A 261 13.47 -4.13 -2.99
CA LEU A 261 12.94 -5.42 -3.43
C LEU A 261 13.11 -5.65 -4.94
N SER A 262 13.27 -6.92 -5.33
CA SER A 262 13.15 -7.32 -6.74
C SER A 262 11.74 -7.03 -7.27
N LEU A 263 11.61 -6.89 -8.59
CA LEU A 263 10.30 -6.63 -9.20
C LEU A 263 9.26 -7.67 -8.81
N GLN A 264 9.63 -8.96 -8.82
CA GLN A 264 8.72 -10.04 -8.46
C GLN A 264 8.23 -9.93 -7.01
N GLU A 265 9.15 -9.60 -6.08
CA GLU A 265 8.81 -9.38 -4.68
C GLU A 265 7.89 -8.16 -4.53
N LYS A 266 8.21 -7.03 -5.18
CA LYS A 266 7.35 -5.82 -5.18
C LYS A 266 5.93 -6.17 -5.58
N ILE A 267 5.74 -6.80 -6.75
CA ILE A 267 4.42 -7.18 -7.25
C ILE A 267 3.68 -8.10 -6.28
N SER A 268 4.37 -9.05 -5.67
CA SER A 268 3.74 -10.01 -4.75
C SER A 268 3.19 -9.39 -3.46
N ILE A 269 3.75 -8.25 -3.02
CA ILE A 269 3.34 -7.59 -1.78
C ILE A 269 2.46 -6.36 -1.98
N LEU A 270 2.33 -5.85 -3.22
CA LEU A 270 1.47 -4.71 -3.54
C LEU A 270 0.06 -4.76 -2.92
N PRO A 271 -0.64 -5.92 -2.83
CA PRO A 271 -1.96 -5.99 -2.18
C PRO A 271 -1.98 -5.54 -0.71
N TYR A 272 -0.84 -5.59 -0.03
CA TYR A 272 -0.70 -5.30 1.40
C TYR A 272 -0.03 -3.94 1.66
N CYS A 273 0.53 -3.31 0.63
CA CYS A 273 1.22 -2.05 0.74
C CYS A 273 0.26 -0.87 0.92
N GLU A 274 0.71 0.17 1.61
CA GLU A 274 0.01 1.45 1.62
C GLU A 274 -0.10 2.03 0.20
N LEU A 275 -1.21 2.72 -0.09
CA LEU A 275 -1.48 3.30 -1.40
C LEU A 275 -0.38 4.26 -1.88
N GLU A 276 0.30 4.92 -0.95
CA GLU A 276 1.41 5.83 -1.25
C GLU A 276 2.64 5.10 -1.77
N ILE A 277 2.95 3.91 -1.22
CA ILE A 277 4.00 3.00 -1.71
C ILE A 277 3.66 2.54 -3.13
N VAL A 278 2.42 2.06 -3.33
CA VAL A 278 1.93 1.60 -4.65
C VAL A 278 2.03 2.73 -5.68
N SER A 279 1.56 3.93 -5.32
CA SER A 279 1.56 5.10 -6.20
C SER A 279 2.98 5.56 -6.56
N THR A 280 3.87 5.59 -5.57
CA THR A 280 5.27 5.97 -5.77
C THR A 280 6.00 4.96 -6.66
N PHE A 281 5.78 3.66 -6.45
CA PHE A 281 6.35 2.60 -7.29
C PHE A 281 6.02 2.80 -8.77
N PHE A 282 4.74 2.98 -9.13
CA PHE A 282 4.37 3.18 -10.54
C PHE A 282 4.79 4.56 -11.08
N ARG A 283 4.87 5.59 -10.24
CA ARG A 283 5.33 6.94 -10.63
C ARG A 283 6.83 6.97 -10.97
N GLU A 284 7.66 6.26 -10.22
CA GLU A 284 9.11 6.26 -10.40
C GLU A 284 9.59 5.29 -11.50
N ASN A 285 8.76 4.32 -11.89
CA ASN A 285 9.11 3.30 -12.87
C ASN A 285 8.31 3.49 -14.17
N ASN A 286 8.70 4.49 -14.97
CA ASN A 286 8.02 4.83 -16.23
C ASN A 286 7.97 3.70 -17.26
N ASP A 287 8.86 2.70 -17.15
CA ASP A 287 8.89 1.52 -18.02
C ASP A 287 7.91 0.42 -17.56
N ILE A 288 7.22 0.61 -16.43
CA ILE A 288 6.19 -0.27 -15.89
C ILE A 288 4.81 0.35 -16.12
N THR A 289 3.96 -0.35 -16.85
CA THR A 289 2.58 0.07 -17.12
C THR A 289 1.60 -0.75 -16.28
N LEU A 290 0.77 -0.07 -15.49
CA LEU A 290 -0.32 -0.68 -14.75
C LEU A 290 -1.58 -0.78 -15.61
N LEU A 291 -2.04 -2.00 -15.86
CA LEU A 291 -3.33 -2.32 -16.46
C LEU A 291 -4.32 -2.66 -15.33
N ARG A 292 -5.57 -2.22 -15.46
CA ARG A 292 -6.62 -2.53 -14.48
C ARG A 292 -7.74 -3.31 -15.15
N SER A 293 -8.25 -4.30 -14.45
CA SER A 293 -9.33 -5.15 -14.94
C SER A 293 -10.20 -5.64 -13.78
N GLU A 294 -11.49 -5.77 -14.01
CA GLU A 294 -12.43 -6.27 -13.01
C GLU A 294 -12.95 -7.64 -13.44
N ILE A 295 -13.01 -8.58 -12.50
CA ILE A 295 -13.58 -9.90 -12.77
C ILE A 295 -15.12 -9.78 -12.80
N PRO A 296 -15.79 -10.13 -13.91
CA PRO A 296 -17.24 -10.03 -14.00
C PRO A 296 -17.93 -11.12 -13.16
N PRO A 297 -19.19 -10.89 -12.73
CA PRO A 297 -19.94 -11.88 -11.98
C PRO A 297 -20.09 -13.21 -12.74
N GLY A 298 -19.93 -14.32 -12.02
CA GLY A 298 -20.08 -15.66 -12.59
C GLY A 298 -18.76 -16.32 -13.03
N VAL A 299 -17.64 -15.58 -12.99
CA VAL A 299 -16.29 -16.13 -13.14
C VAL A 299 -15.39 -15.66 -11.99
N ASP A 300 -14.28 -16.36 -11.76
CA ASP A 300 -13.25 -15.97 -10.79
C ASP A 300 -11.87 -16.55 -11.18
N LEU A 301 -10.81 -16.06 -10.56
CA LEU A 301 -9.44 -16.54 -10.76
C LEU A 301 -9.03 -17.47 -9.62
N ILE A 302 -8.65 -18.70 -9.98
CA ILE A 302 -7.89 -19.55 -9.08
C ILE A 302 -6.41 -19.20 -9.27
N VAL A 303 -5.81 -18.61 -8.24
CA VAL A 303 -4.40 -18.19 -8.25
C VAL A 303 -3.58 -19.23 -7.50
N LYS A 304 -2.69 -19.91 -8.21
CA LYS A 304 -1.69 -20.82 -7.64
C LYS A 304 -0.31 -20.48 -8.20
N PRO A 305 0.77 -20.80 -7.48
CA PRO A 305 2.11 -20.68 -8.04
C PRO A 305 2.20 -21.43 -9.38
N ASN A 306 2.43 -20.70 -10.47
CA ASN A 306 2.55 -21.21 -11.84
C ASN A 306 1.27 -21.83 -12.45
N ASP A 307 0.08 -21.66 -11.86
CA ASP A 307 -1.19 -22.18 -12.39
C ASP A 307 -2.34 -21.22 -12.04
N THR A 308 -2.29 -20.02 -12.61
CA THR A 308 -3.39 -19.04 -12.52
C THR A 308 -4.33 -19.24 -13.69
N HIS A 309 -5.62 -19.47 -13.42
CA HIS A 309 -6.63 -19.74 -14.45
C HIS A 309 -8.01 -19.23 -14.07
N LEU A 310 -8.81 -18.92 -15.08
CA LEU A 310 -10.20 -18.49 -14.95
C LEU A 310 -11.14 -19.69 -14.78
N VAL A 311 -12.07 -19.59 -13.83
CA VAL A 311 -13.08 -20.61 -13.55
C VAL A 311 -14.49 -20.02 -13.53
N ALA A 312 -15.50 -20.85 -13.82
CA ALA A 312 -16.89 -20.49 -13.59
C ALA A 312 -17.24 -20.57 -12.10
N THR A 313 -17.95 -19.57 -11.56
CA THR A 313 -18.50 -19.60 -10.19
C THR A 313 -19.98 -19.96 -10.15
N ARG A 314 -20.62 -20.06 -11.32
CA ARG A 314 -22.00 -20.50 -11.49
C ARG A 314 -22.14 -21.32 -12.77
N THR A 315 -23.30 -21.94 -12.96
CA THR A 315 -23.64 -22.61 -14.20
C THR A 315 -23.88 -21.58 -15.32
N PHE A 316 -23.41 -21.88 -16.53
CA PHE A 316 -23.77 -21.18 -17.77
C PHE A 316 -24.38 -22.17 -18.77
N GLU A 317 -25.54 -21.82 -19.32
CA GLU A 317 -26.19 -22.60 -20.37
C GLU A 317 -25.52 -22.38 -21.74
N ALA A 318 -25.76 -23.30 -22.67
CA ALA A 318 -25.26 -23.16 -24.03
C ALA A 318 -25.72 -21.84 -24.68
N ALA A 319 -24.80 -21.14 -25.34
CA ALA A 319 -24.94 -19.80 -25.94
C ALA A 319 -25.15 -18.64 -24.95
N GLU A 320 -25.20 -18.91 -23.64
CA GLU A 320 -25.28 -17.86 -22.62
C GLU A 320 -24.05 -16.94 -22.68
N LEU A 321 -24.26 -15.66 -22.38
CA LEU A 321 -23.17 -14.70 -22.20
C LEU A 321 -22.40 -15.07 -20.93
N VAL A 322 -21.11 -15.38 -21.07
CA VAL A 322 -20.22 -15.59 -19.93
C VAL A 322 -19.77 -14.23 -19.41
N PHE A 323 -19.20 -13.40 -20.28
CA PHE A 323 -18.87 -12.01 -20.00
C PHE A 323 -18.74 -11.17 -21.28
N GLU A 324 -18.78 -9.85 -21.09
CA GLU A 324 -18.36 -8.84 -22.05
C GLU A 324 -17.06 -8.22 -21.55
N ASN A 325 -16.10 -7.97 -22.45
CA ASN A 325 -14.83 -7.39 -22.09
C ASN A 325 -14.32 -6.42 -23.18
N LYS A 326 -13.38 -5.57 -22.80
CA LYS A 326 -12.77 -4.56 -23.67
C LYS A 326 -11.26 -4.58 -23.54
N SER A 327 -10.58 -4.88 -24.65
CA SER A 327 -9.12 -4.87 -24.70
C SER A 327 -8.54 -3.44 -24.72
N THR A 328 -7.38 -3.28 -24.11
CA THR A 328 -6.51 -2.11 -24.32
C THR A 328 -5.54 -2.40 -25.46
N LEU A 329 -5.48 -1.54 -26.48
CA LEU A 329 -4.57 -1.71 -27.60
C LEU A 329 -3.19 -1.16 -27.24
N ILE A 330 -2.19 -2.02 -27.33
CA ILE A 330 -0.78 -1.73 -27.03
C ILE A 330 -0.02 -1.64 -28.35
N PRO A 331 0.52 -0.46 -28.73
CA PRO A 331 1.38 -0.34 -29.90
C PRO A 331 2.57 -1.30 -29.82
N THR A 332 2.98 -1.85 -30.96
CA THR A 332 4.11 -2.81 -31.01
C THR A 332 5.42 -2.26 -30.44
N HIS A 333 5.69 -0.95 -30.57
CA HIS A 333 6.87 -0.32 -29.99
C HIS A 333 6.84 -0.21 -28.46
N ASP A 334 5.66 -0.34 -27.85
CA ASP A 334 5.48 -0.29 -26.40
C ASP A 334 5.56 -1.68 -25.75
N LEU A 335 5.55 -2.77 -26.52
CA LEU A 335 5.67 -4.15 -26.01
C LEU A 335 7.00 -4.48 -25.33
N SER A 336 7.99 -3.59 -25.38
CA SER A 336 9.22 -3.75 -24.59
C SER A 336 9.04 -3.31 -23.14
N LYS A 337 7.95 -2.63 -22.79
CA LYS A 337 7.63 -2.23 -21.42
C LYS A 337 7.27 -3.44 -20.57
N THR A 338 7.39 -3.26 -19.26
CA THR A 338 6.88 -4.21 -18.28
C THR A 338 5.42 -3.89 -18.01
N TYR A 339 4.57 -4.91 -17.96
CA TYR A 339 3.15 -4.74 -17.66
C TYR A 339 2.79 -5.43 -16.35
N VAL A 340 1.98 -4.75 -15.54
CA VAL A 340 1.40 -5.29 -14.32
C VAL A 340 -0.11 -5.20 -14.46
N LEU A 341 -0.80 -6.32 -14.27
CA LEU A 341 -2.26 -6.36 -14.23
C LEU A 341 -2.71 -6.30 -12.77
N GLU A 342 -3.50 -5.29 -12.42
CA GLU A 342 -4.27 -5.27 -11.19
C GLU A 342 -5.69 -5.77 -11.46
N CYS A 343 -6.13 -6.73 -10.65
CA CYS A 343 -7.45 -7.31 -10.74
C CYS A 343 -7.97 -7.64 -9.34
N ASN A 344 -9.03 -6.94 -8.92
CA ASN A 344 -9.67 -7.07 -7.61
C ASN A 344 -8.67 -7.00 -6.45
N GLY A 345 -7.72 -6.06 -6.50
CA GLY A 345 -6.68 -5.86 -5.48
C GLY A 345 -5.51 -6.85 -5.54
N LYS A 346 -5.50 -7.77 -6.50
CA LYS A 346 -4.35 -8.66 -6.77
C LYS A 346 -3.53 -8.10 -7.92
N TYR A 347 -2.21 -8.29 -7.85
CA TYR A 347 -1.29 -7.80 -8.87
C TYR A 347 -0.55 -8.97 -9.52
N PHE A 348 -0.47 -8.95 -10.85
CA PHE A 348 0.15 -9.98 -11.66
C PHE A 348 1.18 -9.35 -12.59
N LEU A 349 2.42 -9.84 -12.52
CA LEU A 349 3.43 -9.49 -13.51
C LEU A 349 3.07 -10.18 -14.83
N MET A 350 2.87 -9.39 -15.88
CA MET A 350 2.46 -9.90 -17.18
C MET A 350 3.68 -10.27 -18.01
N ASP A 351 3.65 -11.50 -18.53
CA ASP A 351 4.49 -11.93 -19.63
C ASP A 351 3.96 -11.38 -20.97
N ASN A 352 4.83 -10.70 -21.73
CA ASN A 352 4.47 -10.02 -22.98
C ASN A 352 4.19 -10.94 -24.16
N LEU A 353 4.45 -12.25 -24.04
CA LEU A 353 4.17 -13.25 -25.07
C LEU A 353 2.86 -14.01 -24.79
N HIS A 354 2.55 -14.29 -23.53
CA HIS A 354 1.46 -15.19 -23.17
C HIS A 354 0.18 -14.49 -22.72
N HIS A 355 0.25 -13.26 -22.21
CA HIS A 355 -0.93 -12.56 -21.66
C HIS A 355 -1.55 -11.53 -22.62
N PHE A 356 -1.08 -11.49 -23.86
CA PHE A 356 -1.54 -10.55 -24.88
C PHE A 356 -1.95 -11.32 -26.14
N ILE A 357 -2.98 -10.82 -26.83
CA ILE A 357 -3.30 -11.30 -28.18
C ILE A 357 -2.49 -10.48 -29.17
N HIS A 358 -1.63 -11.12 -29.96
CA HIS A 358 -0.76 -10.40 -30.88
C HIS A 358 -1.42 -10.16 -32.24
N ARG A 359 -1.38 -8.89 -32.67
CA ARG A 359 -1.79 -8.46 -34.01
C ARG A 359 -0.57 -7.93 -34.76
N ARG A 360 -0.73 -7.71 -36.07
CA ARG A 360 0.34 -7.22 -36.93
C ARG A 360 0.90 -5.87 -36.50
N GLU A 361 0.05 -4.94 -36.05
CA GLU A 361 0.43 -3.55 -35.75
C GLU A 361 0.41 -3.21 -34.26
N TYR A 362 -0.29 -3.99 -33.45
CA TYR A 362 -0.49 -3.79 -32.00
C TYR A 362 -0.64 -5.15 -31.30
N SER A 363 -0.75 -5.15 -29.98
CA SER A 363 -1.25 -6.29 -29.22
C SER A 363 -2.39 -5.86 -28.31
N GLU A 364 -3.25 -6.79 -27.96
CA GLU A 364 -4.40 -6.54 -27.13
C GLU A 364 -4.11 -7.02 -25.72
N ALA A 365 -4.11 -6.09 -24.78
CA ALA A 365 -4.12 -6.41 -23.35
C ALA A 365 -5.59 -6.62 -22.94
N VAL A 366 -5.93 -7.87 -22.65
CA VAL A 366 -7.32 -8.29 -22.45
C VAL A 366 -7.75 -8.22 -20.97
N GLY A 367 -6.80 -8.15 -20.03
CA GLY A 367 -7.10 -7.99 -18.62
C GLY A 367 -7.29 -9.34 -17.94
N PHE A 368 -8.33 -9.52 -17.12
CA PHE A 368 -8.54 -10.73 -16.31
C PHE A 368 -8.64 -12.03 -17.13
N ASP A 369 -9.09 -11.95 -18.38
CA ASP A 369 -9.28 -13.10 -19.26
C ASP A 369 -8.00 -13.51 -20.01
N CYS A 370 -6.88 -12.84 -19.76
CA CYS A 370 -5.55 -13.36 -20.16
C CYS A 370 -5.21 -14.68 -19.44
N PHE A 371 -5.96 -15.02 -18.39
CA PHE A 371 -5.88 -16.29 -17.66
C PHE A 371 -6.89 -17.35 -18.14
N MET A 372 -7.54 -17.16 -19.29
CA MET A 372 -8.31 -18.22 -19.94
C MET A 372 -7.38 -19.26 -20.53
N ASP A 373 -7.59 -20.53 -20.18
CA ASP A 373 -6.76 -21.61 -20.69
C ASP A 373 -7.09 -21.98 -22.14
N HIS A 374 -6.09 -22.51 -22.85
CA HIS A 374 -6.34 -23.15 -24.12
C HIS A 374 -7.07 -24.49 -23.98
N SER A 375 -8.05 -24.75 -24.86
CA SER A 375 -8.56 -26.09 -25.13
C SER A 375 -8.79 -26.31 -26.63
N CYS A 376 -8.45 -27.50 -27.11
CA CYS A 376 -8.80 -27.95 -28.48
C CYS A 376 -10.29 -28.24 -28.65
N CYS A 377 -11.05 -28.33 -27.55
CA CYS A 377 -12.51 -28.37 -27.53
C CYS A 377 -12.98 -27.35 -26.48
N PRO A 378 -12.94 -26.05 -26.82
CA PRO A 378 -13.18 -25.01 -25.84
C PRO A 378 -14.64 -24.96 -25.42
N ASN A 379 -14.87 -24.60 -24.15
CA ASN A 379 -16.21 -24.37 -23.64
C ASN A 379 -16.72 -22.94 -23.89
N THR A 380 -15.89 -22.05 -24.44
CA THR A 380 -16.31 -20.71 -24.84
C THR A 380 -15.89 -20.32 -26.26
N SER A 381 -16.55 -19.30 -26.79
CA SER A 381 -16.17 -18.62 -28.03
C SER A 381 -16.21 -17.10 -27.85
N GLN A 382 -15.22 -16.41 -28.42
CA GLN A 382 -15.09 -14.97 -28.39
C GLN A 382 -15.55 -14.35 -29.71
N VAL A 383 -16.36 -13.29 -29.63
CA VAL A 383 -16.86 -12.57 -30.81
C VAL A 383 -16.70 -11.07 -30.61
N TYR A 384 -15.90 -10.44 -31.46
CA TYR A 384 -15.72 -8.98 -31.48
C TYR A 384 -16.99 -8.28 -31.97
N GLN A 385 -17.43 -7.29 -31.19
CA GLN A 385 -18.51 -6.37 -31.54
C GLN A 385 -17.97 -5.14 -32.27
N ASP A 386 -16.76 -4.70 -31.89
CA ASP A 386 -16.01 -3.64 -32.53
C ASP A 386 -14.49 -3.94 -32.47
N SER A 387 -13.63 -2.94 -32.72
CA SER A 387 -12.18 -3.11 -32.72
C SER A 387 -11.54 -3.43 -31.36
N THR A 388 -12.28 -3.29 -30.26
CA THR A 388 -11.77 -3.47 -28.88
C THR A 388 -12.73 -4.21 -27.96
N THR A 389 -14.03 -4.15 -28.25
CA THR A 389 -15.09 -4.75 -27.42
C THR A 389 -15.48 -6.10 -28.00
N TYR A 390 -15.60 -7.10 -27.14
CA TYR A 390 -16.01 -8.44 -27.51
C TYR A 390 -16.84 -9.09 -26.41
N VAL A 391 -17.58 -10.12 -26.80
CA VAL A 391 -18.34 -10.98 -25.88
C VAL A 391 -17.81 -12.39 -25.93
N VAL A 392 -17.83 -13.05 -24.78
CA VAL A 392 -17.51 -14.47 -24.64
C VAL A 392 -18.78 -15.22 -24.29
N ARG A 393 -19.12 -16.24 -25.09
CA ARG A 393 -20.32 -17.07 -24.92
C ARG A 393 -19.97 -18.52 -24.69
N ALA A 394 -20.78 -19.19 -23.89
CA ALA A 394 -20.63 -20.61 -23.64
C ALA A 394 -20.99 -21.41 -24.90
N ASN A 395 -20.14 -22.35 -25.31
CA ASN A 395 -20.39 -23.25 -26.44
C ASN A 395 -21.34 -24.39 -26.04
N HIS A 396 -21.31 -24.77 -24.77
CA HIS A 396 -22.12 -25.80 -24.15
C HIS A 396 -22.22 -25.50 -22.64
N LEU A 397 -22.93 -26.34 -21.90
CA LEU A 397 -23.09 -26.22 -20.45
C LEU A 397 -21.73 -26.13 -19.74
N ILE A 398 -21.53 -25.09 -18.92
CA ILE A 398 -20.36 -24.90 -18.06
C ILE A 398 -20.83 -24.98 -16.60
N GLN A 399 -20.18 -25.80 -15.79
CA GLN A 399 -20.51 -25.98 -14.37
C GLN A 399 -19.63 -25.11 -13.45
N PRO A 400 -20.11 -24.78 -12.24
CA PRO A 400 -19.26 -24.13 -11.24
C PRO A 400 -17.99 -24.96 -10.98
N GLY A 401 -16.83 -24.30 -11.01
CA GLY A 401 -15.52 -24.92 -10.87
C GLY A 401 -14.86 -25.35 -12.18
N ASP A 402 -15.59 -25.38 -13.29
CA ASP A 402 -15.00 -25.65 -14.61
C ASP A 402 -14.06 -24.50 -15.01
N ARG A 403 -12.92 -24.86 -15.61
CA ARG A 403 -12.01 -23.89 -16.23
C ARG A 403 -12.70 -23.24 -17.44
N ILE A 404 -12.59 -21.92 -17.56
CA ILE A 404 -13.03 -21.20 -18.75
C ILE A 404 -11.92 -21.33 -19.81
N THR A 405 -12.26 -21.91 -20.95
CA THR A 405 -11.29 -22.27 -21.98
C THR A 405 -11.65 -21.73 -23.36
N MET A 406 -10.63 -21.48 -24.18
CA MET A 406 -10.80 -21.00 -25.54
C MET A 406 -9.75 -21.58 -26.51
N ASP A 407 -9.96 -21.48 -27.83
CA ASP A 407 -8.98 -21.92 -28.84
C ASP A 407 -8.03 -20.78 -29.25
N TYR A 408 -6.80 -20.73 -28.71
CA TYR A 408 -5.82 -19.67 -29.04
C TYR A 408 -5.56 -19.53 -30.54
N THR A 409 -5.66 -20.63 -31.30
CA THR A 409 -5.45 -20.59 -32.76
C THR A 409 -6.52 -19.80 -33.52
N SER A 410 -7.64 -19.48 -32.85
CA SER A 410 -8.69 -18.62 -33.40
C SER A 410 -8.48 -17.13 -33.12
N LEU A 411 -7.58 -16.78 -32.20
CA LEU A 411 -7.34 -15.40 -31.77
C LEU A 411 -6.02 -14.86 -32.29
N ASP A 412 -4.92 -15.59 -32.19
CA ASP A 412 -3.63 -15.08 -32.63
C ASP A 412 -3.49 -15.23 -34.15
N SER A 413 -2.92 -14.20 -34.76
CA SER A 413 -2.74 -14.09 -36.21
C SER A 413 -1.27 -14.21 -36.62
N LEU A 414 -0.37 -14.26 -35.64
CA LEU A 414 1.06 -14.30 -35.81
C LEU A 414 1.60 -15.54 -35.10
N GLU A 415 1.94 -16.58 -35.85
CA GLU A 415 2.60 -17.80 -35.31
C GLU A 415 3.90 -17.42 -34.59
N ARG A 416 3.81 -17.13 -33.29
CA ARG A 416 4.89 -16.58 -32.47
C ARG A 416 5.36 -17.60 -31.45
N VAL A 417 4.45 -18.44 -30.96
CA VAL A 417 4.73 -19.38 -29.88
C VAL A 417 4.15 -20.75 -30.22
N SER A 418 4.96 -21.79 -30.03
CA SER A 418 4.49 -23.17 -30.09
C SER A 418 4.58 -23.81 -28.71
N PHE A 419 3.53 -24.52 -28.28
CA PHE A 419 3.56 -25.25 -27.02
C PHE A 419 2.86 -26.60 -27.11
N GLN A 420 3.29 -27.52 -26.26
CA GLN A 420 2.65 -28.82 -26.10
C GLN A 420 1.34 -28.64 -25.32
N CYS A 421 0.22 -28.93 -25.96
CA CYS A 421 -1.10 -28.85 -25.38
C CYS A 421 -1.41 -30.05 -24.49
N ASN A 422 -1.79 -29.74 -23.25
CA ASN A 422 -2.20 -30.70 -22.23
C ASN A 422 -3.68 -30.51 -21.84
N CYS A 423 -4.53 -30.02 -22.75
CA CYS A 423 -5.93 -29.71 -22.45
C CYS A 423 -6.80 -30.93 -22.08
N GLY A 424 -6.30 -32.15 -22.27
CA GLY A 424 -7.00 -33.39 -21.93
C GLY A 424 -8.20 -33.73 -22.85
N SER A 425 -8.49 -32.91 -23.86
CA SER A 425 -9.58 -33.17 -24.80
C SER A 425 -9.30 -34.41 -25.67
N ALA A 426 -10.36 -35.19 -25.96
CA ALA A 426 -10.29 -36.33 -26.88
C ALA A 426 -9.91 -35.91 -28.32
N VAL A 427 -10.09 -34.63 -28.67
CA VAL A 427 -9.72 -34.04 -29.97
C VAL A 427 -8.48 -33.13 -29.85
N CYS A 428 -7.63 -33.37 -28.85
CA CYS A 428 -6.40 -32.60 -28.65
C CYS A 428 -5.48 -32.67 -29.88
N LYS A 429 -5.04 -31.50 -30.37
CA LYS A 429 -4.11 -31.37 -31.51
C LYS A 429 -2.66 -31.69 -31.14
N GLY A 430 -2.35 -31.87 -29.86
CA GLY A 430 -1.01 -32.17 -29.36
C GLY A 430 -0.11 -30.92 -29.33
N LEU A 431 0.33 -30.44 -30.48
CA LEU A 431 1.12 -29.21 -30.59
C LEU A 431 0.22 -28.06 -31.04
N ILE A 432 0.28 -26.92 -30.36
CA ILE A 432 -0.42 -25.70 -30.74
C ILE A 432 0.59 -24.69 -31.26
N LEU A 433 0.25 -24.09 -32.40
CA LEU A 433 0.95 -22.95 -32.99
C LEU A 433 0.01 -21.75 -32.77
N SER A 434 0.42 -20.83 -31.90
CA SER A 434 -0.29 -19.59 -31.61
C SER A 434 0.53 -18.43 -32.12
#